data_AF-A0A7M7PG04-F1
#
_entry.id   AF-A0A7M7PG04-F1
#
_cell.length_a   1.000
_cell.length_b   1.000
_cell.length_c   1.000
_cell.angle_alpha   90.00
_cell.angle_beta   90.00
_cell.angle_gamma   90.00
#
_symmetry.space_group_name_H-M   'P 1'
#
loop_
_entity.id
_entity.type
_entity.pdbx_description
1 polymer ?
#
loop_
_entity_poly.entity_id
_entity_poly.type
_entity_poly.pdbx_seq_one_letter_code
_entity_poly.pdbx_strand_id
1 'polypeptide(L)'
;MAGRRPTPCSIDVLDVLDDDSGSTILSDTESVSSVSSSTTGRRKRTRKIDNRTKMLTHENLFGPELTVRELNYLRQKESDLAIALRARKPLLEALLLKDDLGDHMMASLLDVLLSVSKIGGDDAKEVYRFLANRQFIQVHLLLLVMKCRINTDLCCSGNILPKAISVLMAFYRFRCGNTESFQMVAAVIHDTIEYGLDIPERKNHAKGLTDVRMILNNEESGIEESAEDICNIPIFPTAGEVADPDTAVLRDTTAEMGPSVKNYLECHYRLLREDIVQPLRAVISNYHHVKREMGLDAAKRKCHIIDNVKLHEIITTHTSKGVTFRVQFDTSSLEYVSWETTKILSFGTMVCLTNNHFHDIIFATIAKRDPQWLKKGFVDLRLLRLEDTRLLMSGTHFYMLDSRKYVEESYEVLDAMRQIDTNILPLVLHVVYQVAENKHFQ
;
A
#
# COMPACT_ATOMS: atom_id res chain seq x y z
N MET A 1 55.62 -25.66 18.22
CA MET A 1 56.67 -24.86 17.55
C MET A 1 56.01 -23.65 16.92
N ALA A 2 56.43 -22.46 17.36
CA ALA A 2 55.81 -21.19 17.04
C ALA A 2 56.16 -20.72 15.61
N GLY A 3 55.15 -20.43 14.80
CA GLY A 3 55.27 -19.80 13.49
C GLY A 3 54.91 -18.32 13.57
N ARG A 4 55.83 -17.48 13.10
CA ARG A 4 55.94 -16.04 13.31
C ARG A 4 54.93 -15.22 12.48
N ARG A 5 54.45 -14.11 13.06
CA ARG A 5 53.82 -12.97 12.37
C ARG A 5 54.87 -12.19 11.56
N PRO A 6 54.43 -11.48 10.50
CA PRO A 6 55.05 -10.20 10.17
C PRO A 6 54.01 -9.08 9.91
N THR A 7 54.09 -8.03 10.73
CA THR A 7 53.89 -6.61 10.39
C THR A 7 55.09 -5.88 11.03
N PRO A 8 55.62 -4.74 10.52
CA PRO A 8 54.85 -3.57 10.06
C PRO A 8 55.47 -2.80 8.86
N CYS A 9 54.73 -1.83 8.31
CA CYS A 9 55.33 -0.62 7.75
C CYS A 9 54.34 0.55 7.89
N SER A 10 54.71 1.46 8.79
CA SER A 10 54.17 2.81 8.93
C SER A 10 54.80 3.71 7.86
N ILE A 11 54.01 4.61 7.27
CA ILE A 11 54.49 5.87 6.73
C ILE A 11 53.57 6.94 7.28
N ASP A 12 54.17 7.90 7.96
CA ASP A 12 53.56 9.07 8.58
C ASP A 12 54.22 10.34 8.01
N VAL A 13 53.35 11.32 7.73
CA VAL A 13 53.54 12.79 7.83
C VAL A 13 54.29 13.55 6.72
N LEU A 14 53.59 14.52 6.11
CA LEU A 14 53.84 15.99 6.14
C LEU A 14 52.75 16.66 5.25
N ASP A 15 51.76 17.34 5.84
CA ASP A 15 51.71 18.77 6.21
C ASP A 15 51.78 19.75 5.04
N VAL A 16 50.65 20.40 4.73
CA VAL A 16 50.59 21.87 4.49
C VAL A 16 49.29 22.40 5.10
N LEU A 17 49.50 23.42 5.93
CA LEU A 17 48.62 24.16 6.81
C LEU A 17 47.82 25.29 6.12
N ASP A 18 46.73 25.68 6.81
CA ASP A 18 46.19 27.04 7.00
C ASP A 18 45.56 27.77 5.79
N ASP A 19 44.45 28.51 5.87
CA ASP A 19 43.93 29.35 6.95
C ASP A 19 42.40 29.57 6.86
N ASP A 20 41.77 29.46 8.03
CA ASP A 20 40.99 30.46 8.75
C ASP A 20 39.73 31.19 8.23
N SER A 21 38.75 31.19 9.14
CA SER A 21 37.87 32.29 9.55
C SER A 21 36.56 32.62 8.79
N GLY A 22 35.50 32.83 9.59
CA GLY A 22 34.59 33.96 9.34
C GLY A 22 33.10 33.66 9.23
N SER A 23 32.46 33.41 10.37
CA SER A 23 31.04 33.74 10.55
C SER A 23 30.83 35.26 10.51
N THR A 24 29.64 35.70 10.07
CA THR A 24 28.75 36.71 10.72
C THR A 24 28.03 37.64 9.72
N ILE A 25 26.71 37.52 9.76
CA ILE A 25 25.63 38.53 9.67
C ILE A 25 26.05 40.00 9.47
N LEU A 26 25.48 40.64 8.44
CA LEU A 26 25.13 42.08 8.32
C LEU A 26 23.98 42.11 7.28
N SER A 27 22.71 42.38 7.59
CA SER A 27 22.05 43.67 7.90
C SER A 27 22.67 44.88 7.19
N ASP A 28 21.99 45.35 6.14
CA ASP A 28 22.09 46.74 5.70
C ASP A 28 20.70 47.35 5.52
N THR A 29 20.56 48.44 6.27
CA THR A 29 19.52 49.46 6.25
C THR A 29 19.83 50.48 5.16
N GLU A 30 18.83 50.89 4.39
CA GLU A 30 18.85 52.20 3.72
C GLU A 30 17.70 53.09 4.23
N SER A 31 18.13 54.18 4.86
CA SER A 31 17.45 55.45 5.13
C SER A 31 17.12 56.20 3.82
N VAL A 32 16.29 57.25 3.67
CA VAL A 32 16.17 58.55 4.39
C VAL A 32 14.90 59.27 3.86
N SER A 33 14.39 60.23 4.66
CA SER A 33 13.71 61.51 4.31
C SER A 33 12.22 61.58 4.68
N SER A 34 11.67 62.63 5.30
CA SER A 34 12.18 63.89 5.87
C SER A 34 11.04 64.63 6.62
N VAL A 35 11.32 65.17 7.82
CA VAL A 35 11.04 66.54 8.32
C VAL A 35 9.59 67.12 8.14
N SER A 36 8.80 67.56 9.16
CA SER A 36 9.06 68.57 10.21
C SER A 36 7.86 68.79 11.19
N SER A 37 8.19 69.15 12.45
CA SER A 37 7.55 70.09 13.43
C SER A 37 6.01 70.13 13.66
N SER A 38 5.43 70.35 14.86
CA SER A 38 5.89 70.78 16.19
C SER A 38 4.74 70.69 17.24
N THR A 39 5.14 70.83 18.52
CA THR A 39 4.41 71.40 19.69
C THR A 39 3.33 70.61 20.47
N THR A 40 3.80 70.06 21.62
CA THR A 40 3.27 70.18 23.00
C THR A 40 1.77 70.00 23.31
N GLY A 41 1.46 69.01 24.15
CA GLY A 41 0.18 68.94 24.86
C GLY A 41 0.03 67.71 25.77
N ARG A 42 0.57 67.79 26.99
CA ARG A 42 0.44 66.76 28.04
C ARG A 42 -0.99 66.76 28.59
N ARG A 43 -1.80 65.73 28.29
CA ARG A 43 -3.01 65.38 29.07
C ARG A 43 -3.17 63.85 29.18
N LYS A 44 -3.00 63.34 30.39
CA LYS A 44 -3.41 61.99 30.81
C LYS A 44 -4.92 61.83 30.54
N ARG A 45 -5.30 60.90 29.67
CA ARG A 45 -6.66 60.36 29.59
C ARG A 45 -6.59 58.84 29.45
N THR A 46 -7.33 58.19 30.34
CA THR A 46 -7.59 56.78 30.48
C THR A 46 -7.92 56.11 29.14
N ARG A 47 -7.14 55.09 28.75
CA ARG A 47 -7.47 54.24 27.60
C ARG A 47 -8.60 53.29 27.99
N LYS A 48 -9.79 53.61 27.48
CA LYS A 48 -10.89 52.66 27.30
C LYS A 48 -10.40 51.61 26.30
N ILE A 49 -10.37 50.35 26.72
CA ILE A 49 -10.04 49.21 25.86
C ILE A 49 -11.24 49.04 24.91
N ASP A 50 -11.09 49.51 23.67
CA ASP A 50 -12.01 49.18 22.59
C ASP A 50 -11.79 47.71 22.19
N ASN A 51 -12.65 46.84 22.72
CA ASN A 51 -12.89 45.50 22.18
C ASN A 51 -13.55 45.66 20.80
N ARG A 52 -12.75 45.87 19.76
CA ARG A 52 -13.13 45.53 18.39
C ARG A 52 -12.73 44.09 18.12
N THR A 53 -13.63 43.19 18.47
CA THR A 53 -13.72 41.85 17.92
C THR A 53 -13.66 41.99 16.39
N LYS A 54 -12.55 41.60 15.76
CA LYS A 54 -12.48 41.43 14.31
C LYS A 54 -13.49 40.34 13.96
N MET A 55 -14.66 40.73 13.44
CA MET A 55 -15.48 39.82 12.65
C MET A 55 -14.63 39.43 11.43
N LEU A 56 -14.11 38.21 11.45
CA LEU A 56 -13.57 37.55 10.27
C LEU A 56 -14.71 37.39 9.27
N THR A 57 -14.59 38.05 8.13
CA THR A 57 -15.53 37.97 7.00
C THR A 57 -15.51 36.55 6.41
N HIS A 58 -16.70 36.08 5.98
CA HIS A 58 -16.92 34.76 5.36
C HIS A 58 -16.11 34.53 4.07
N GLU A 59 -15.47 35.55 3.51
CA GLU A 59 -14.80 35.52 2.20
C GLU A 59 -13.49 34.71 2.17
N ASN A 60 -12.88 34.42 3.33
CA ASN A 60 -11.61 33.66 3.40
C ASN A 60 -11.79 32.20 3.87
N LEU A 61 -13.02 31.69 3.96
CA LEU A 61 -13.25 30.34 4.49
C LEU A 61 -13.16 29.24 3.43
N PHE A 62 -13.42 29.56 2.16
CA PHE A 62 -13.43 28.59 1.07
C PHE A 62 -12.20 28.79 0.18
N GLY A 63 -11.21 27.93 0.35
CA GLY A 63 -10.00 27.89 -0.46
C GLY A 63 -10.10 26.94 -1.65
N PRO A 64 -9.01 26.77 -2.41
CA PRO A 64 -8.90 25.78 -3.49
C PRO A 64 -8.77 24.33 -2.97
N GLU A 65 -8.66 24.13 -1.65
CA GLU A 65 -8.48 22.81 -1.03
C GLU A 65 -9.49 22.58 0.10
N LEU A 66 -10.01 21.35 0.18
CA LEU A 66 -10.91 20.94 1.26
C LEU A 66 -10.14 20.74 2.57
N THR A 67 -10.20 21.73 3.47
CA THR A 67 -9.47 21.70 4.75
C THR A 67 -10.30 21.10 5.89
N VAL A 68 -9.64 20.68 6.99
CA VAL A 68 -10.31 20.25 8.24
C VAL A 68 -11.26 21.34 8.77
N ARG A 69 -10.89 22.61 8.62
CA ARG A 69 -11.72 23.74 9.07
C ARG A 69 -12.99 23.87 8.22
N GLU A 70 -12.86 23.68 6.92
CA GLU A 70 -14.01 23.67 6.00
C GLU A 70 -14.95 22.51 6.30
N LEU A 71 -14.44 21.27 6.43
CA LEU A 71 -15.28 20.11 6.78
C LEU A 71 -16.06 20.33 8.10
N ASN A 72 -15.40 20.88 9.11
CA ASN A 72 -16.05 21.21 10.38
C ASN A 72 -17.08 22.35 10.23
N TYR A 73 -16.83 23.32 9.36
CA TYR A 73 -17.80 24.37 9.06
C TYR A 73 -19.04 23.83 8.35
N LEU A 74 -18.87 23.00 7.31
CA LEU A 74 -19.98 22.38 6.57
C LEU A 74 -20.88 21.60 7.54
N ARG A 75 -20.27 20.80 8.42
CA ARG A 75 -20.97 20.01 9.44
C ARG A 75 -21.81 20.87 10.40
N GLN A 76 -21.36 22.08 10.74
CA GLN A 76 -22.02 22.92 11.75
C GLN A 76 -23.08 23.86 11.18
N LYS A 77 -22.92 24.33 9.93
CA LYS A 77 -23.67 25.48 9.40
C LYS A 77 -24.62 25.17 8.25
N GLU A 78 -24.44 24.09 7.51
CA GLU A 78 -25.29 23.81 6.34
C GLU A 78 -26.47 22.89 6.72
N SER A 79 -27.69 23.30 6.34
CA SER A 79 -28.92 22.54 6.59
C SER A 79 -29.00 21.26 5.75
N ASP A 80 -28.33 21.24 4.59
CA ASP A 80 -28.21 20.06 3.74
C ASP A 80 -26.74 19.81 3.35
N LEU A 81 -26.06 19.07 4.22
CA LEU A 81 -24.65 18.71 4.08
C LEU A 81 -24.37 17.85 2.84
N ALA A 82 -25.34 17.05 2.41
CA ALA A 82 -25.17 16.14 1.27
C ALA A 82 -25.10 16.93 -0.04
N ILE A 83 -26.01 17.90 -0.24
CA ILE A 83 -26.00 18.80 -1.39
C ILE A 83 -24.69 19.60 -1.45
N ALA A 84 -24.23 20.08 -0.30
CA ALA A 84 -23.05 20.92 -0.24
C ALA A 84 -21.72 20.19 -0.49
N LEU A 85 -21.61 18.92 -0.08
CA LEU A 85 -20.49 18.06 -0.48
C LEU A 85 -20.57 17.69 -1.96
N ARG A 86 -21.78 17.42 -2.47
CA ARG A 86 -22.01 17.14 -3.89
C ARG A 86 -21.57 18.31 -4.77
N ALA A 87 -21.84 19.55 -4.35
CA ALA A 87 -21.37 20.75 -5.04
C ALA A 87 -19.83 20.89 -5.04
N ARG A 88 -19.13 20.22 -4.11
CA ARG A 88 -17.67 20.27 -3.93
C ARG A 88 -16.97 18.97 -4.37
N LYS A 89 -17.59 18.18 -5.25
CA LYS A 89 -17.00 16.96 -5.83
C LYS A 89 -15.55 17.11 -6.32
N PRO A 90 -15.15 18.19 -7.03
CA PRO A 90 -13.76 18.35 -7.48
C PRO A 90 -12.75 18.48 -6.33
N LEU A 91 -13.14 19.14 -5.23
CA LEU A 91 -12.28 19.29 -4.05
C LEU A 91 -12.17 17.96 -3.29
N LEU A 92 -13.27 17.21 -3.21
CA LEU A 92 -13.28 15.87 -2.64
C LEU A 92 -12.45 14.90 -3.49
N GLU A 93 -12.47 15.03 -4.81
CA GLU A 93 -11.61 14.28 -5.72
C GLU A 93 -10.13 14.56 -5.47
N ALA A 94 -9.74 15.84 -5.43
CA ALA A 94 -8.37 16.25 -5.15
C ALA A 94 -7.90 15.76 -3.77
N LEU A 95 -8.80 15.72 -2.78
CA LEU A 95 -8.51 15.16 -1.47
C LEU A 95 -8.22 13.66 -1.54
N LEU A 96 -9.04 12.88 -2.27
CA LEU A 96 -8.91 11.42 -2.36
C LEU A 96 -7.72 10.95 -3.21
N LEU A 97 -7.12 11.83 -4.02
CA LEU A 97 -5.89 11.56 -4.77
C LEU A 97 -4.64 11.60 -3.90
N LYS A 98 -4.70 12.12 -2.67
CA LYS A 98 -3.56 12.12 -1.73
C LYS A 98 -3.31 10.69 -1.23
N ASP A 99 -2.04 10.31 -1.05
CA ASP A 99 -1.66 8.95 -0.58
C ASP A 99 -2.05 8.67 0.87
N ASP A 100 -2.07 9.71 1.70
CA ASP A 100 -2.53 9.67 3.08
C ASP A 100 -3.27 10.97 3.38
N LEU A 101 -4.51 10.86 3.85
CA LEU A 101 -5.30 12.01 4.28
C LEU A 101 -4.77 12.62 5.58
N GLY A 102 -4.08 11.82 6.39
CA GLY A 102 -3.70 12.15 7.76
C GLY A 102 -4.86 12.00 8.73
N ASP A 103 -4.53 11.72 9.98
CA ASP A 103 -5.49 11.24 10.98
C ASP A 103 -6.59 12.26 11.30
N HIS A 104 -6.23 13.55 11.41
CA HIS A 104 -7.19 14.63 11.68
C HIS A 104 -8.17 14.87 10.54
N MET A 105 -7.70 14.79 9.30
CA MET A 105 -8.54 14.94 8.11
C MET A 105 -9.48 13.75 7.99
N MET A 106 -8.96 12.53 8.13
CA MET A 106 -9.77 11.32 8.05
C MET A 106 -10.84 11.29 9.15
N ALA A 107 -10.50 11.67 10.38
CA ALA A 107 -11.47 11.76 11.47
C ALA A 107 -12.58 12.78 11.19
N SER A 108 -12.23 13.94 10.62
CA SER A 108 -13.19 14.99 10.26
C SER A 108 -14.09 14.55 9.09
N LEU A 109 -13.50 13.87 8.10
CA LEU A 109 -14.23 13.31 6.97
C LEU A 109 -15.22 12.24 7.43
N LEU A 110 -14.81 11.30 8.29
CA LEU A 110 -15.72 10.29 8.86
C LEU A 110 -16.89 10.94 9.60
N ASP A 111 -16.66 11.98 10.39
CA ASP A 111 -17.72 12.70 11.10
C ASP A 111 -18.74 13.35 10.14
N VAL A 112 -18.24 13.92 9.05
CA VAL A 112 -19.05 14.50 7.98
C VAL A 112 -19.87 13.40 7.29
N LEU A 113 -19.25 12.29 6.89
CA LEU A 113 -19.94 11.17 6.25
C LEU A 113 -21.01 10.55 7.13
N LEU A 114 -20.74 10.39 8.43
CA LEU A 114 -21.75 9.93 9.38
C LEU A 114 -22.94 10.90 9.47
N SER A 115 -22.68 12.21 9.42
CA SER A 115 -23.74 13.21 9.41
C SER A 115 -24.58 13.13 8.12
N VAL A 116 -23.94 12.96 6.97
CA VAL A 116 -24.59 12.73 5.67
C VAL A 116 -25.44 11.44 5.70
N SER A 117 -24.93 10.37 6.27
CA SER A 117 -25.65 9.09 6.36
C SER A 117 -26.94 9.18 7.19
N LYS A 118 -26.97 10.07 8.20
CA LYS A 118 -28.15 10.31 9.03
C LYS A 118 -29.23 11.12 8.33
N ILE A 119 -28.83 12.05 7.45
CA ILE A 119 -29.77 12.82 6.61
C ILE A 119 -30.43 11.87 5.60
N GLY A 120 -29.64 11.01 4.96
CA GLY A 120 -30.14 10.08 3.95
C GLY A 120 -30.57 10.78 2.67
N GLY A 121 -31.41 10.11 1.87
CA GLY A 121 -31.88 10.63 0.57
C GLY A 121 -30.92 10.40 -0.59
N ASP A 122 -31.33 10.87 -1.77
CA ASP A 122 -30.62 10.64 -3.03
C ASP A 122 -29.26 11.36 -3.08
N ASP A 123 -29.17 12.56 -2.50
CA ASP A 123 -27.91 13.29 -2.41
C ASP A 123 -26.88 12.60 -1.52
N ALA A 124 -27.30 12.04 -0.38
CA ALA A 124 -26.42 11.24 0.46
C ALA A 124 -25.93 10.00 -0.30
N LYS A 125 -26.84 9.28 -0.98
CA LYS A 125 -26.48 8.12 -1.80
C LYS A 125 -25.49 8.48 -2.91
N GLU A 126 -25.63 9.65 -3.52
CA GLU A 126 -24.74 10.14 -4.57
C GLU A 126 -23.33 10.50 -4.05
N VAL A 127 -23.22 11.08 -2.85
CA VAL A 127 -21.93 11.30 -2.18
C VAL A 127 -21.23 9.98 -1.91
N TYR A 128 -21.95 9.00 -1.34
CA TYR A 128 -21.40 7.66 -1.07
C TYR A 128 -21.01 6.92 -2.36
N ARG A 129 -21.83 7.01 -3.42
CA ARG A 129 -21.49 6.43 -4.73
C ARG A 129 -20.21 7.05 -5.30
N PHE A 130 -20.07 8.38 -5.21
CA PHE A 130 -18.87 9.08 -5.67
C PHE A 130 -17.61 8.60 -4.93
N LEU A 131 -17.68 8.48 -3.61
CA LEU A 131 -16.56 7.98 -2.80
C LEU A 131 -16.20 6.52 -3.12
N ALA A 132 -17.21 5.67 -3.31
CA ALA A 132 -17.00 4.26 -3.65
C ALA A 132 -16.28 4.12 -5.00
N ASN A 133 -16.69 4.89 -6.01
CA ASN A 133 -16.07 4.91 -7.34
C ASN A 133 -14.64 5.48 -7.33
N ARG A 134 -14.27 6.25 -6.31
CA ARG A 134 -12.93 6.82 -6.10
C ARG A 134 -12.10 6.02 -5.09
N GLN A 135 -12.42 4.73 -4.95
CA GLN A 135 -11.62 3.78 -4.17
C GLN A 135 -11.50 4.13 -2.68
N PHE A 136 -12.40 4.97 -2.13
CA PHE A 136 -12.32 5.39 -0.73
C PHE A 136 -12.33 4.20 0.25
N ILE A 137 -13.14 3.18 -0.04
CA ILE A 137 -13.25 1.97 0.80
C ILE A 137 -11.92 1.19 0.78
N GLN A 138 -11.43 0.85 -0.42
CA GLN A 138 -10.26 -0.02 -0.60
C GLN A 138 -8.92 0.68 -0.33
N VAL A 139 -8.87 2.00 -0.33
CA VAL A 139 -7.63 2.77 -0.10
C VAL A 139 -7.65 3.45 1.27
N HIS A 140 -8.53 4.44 1.45
CA HIS A 140 -8.49 5.35 2.59
C HIS A 140 -9.06 4.72 3.86
N LEU A 141 -10.21 4.05 3.74
CA LEU A 141 -10.83 3.37 4.87
C LEU A 141 -10.03 2.14 5.28
N LEU A 142 -9.51 1.38 4.31
CA LEU A 142 -8.61 0.27 4.58
C LEU A 142 -7.33 0.74 5.31
N LEU A 143 -6.66 1.78 4.81
CA LEU A 143 -5.47 2.36 5.45
C LEU A 143 -5.75 2.77 6.90
N LEU A 144 -6.89 3.44 7.14
CA LEU A 144 -7.27 3.83 8.49
C LEU A 144 -7.39 2.62 9.43
N VAL A 145 -8.09 1.56 8.99
CA VAL A 145 -8.27 0.35 9.80
C VAL A 145 -6.93 -0.34 10.03
N MET A 146 -6.05 -0.39 9.04
CA MET A 146 -4.70 -0.94 9.23
C MET A 146 -3.88 -0.12 10.24
N LYS A 147 -3.89 1.23 10.15
CA LYS A 147 -3.22 2.12 11.11
C LYS A 147 -3.74 1.88 12.54
N CYS A 148 -5.05 1.77 12.69
CA CYS A 148 -5.73 1.40 13.92
C CYS A 148 -5.19 0.07 14.50
N ARG A 149 -4.94 -0.93 13.66
CA ARG A 149 -4.41 -2.22 14.11
C ARG A 149 -2.94 -2.18 14.51
N ILE A 150 -2.10 -1.39 13.83
CA ILE A 150 -0.68 -1.24 14.19
C ILE A 150 -0.54 -0.43 15.49
N ASN A 151 -1.34 0.62 15.63
CA ASN A 151 -1.32 1.52 16.78
C ASN A 151 -2.68 1.50 17.49
N THR A 152 -2.79 0.61 18.48
CA THR A 152 -4.02 0.45 19.26
C THR A 152 -4.39 1.71 20.05
N ASP A 153 -3.43 2.54 20.45
CA ASP A 153 -3.71 3.81 21.14
C ASP A 153 -4.47 4.80 20.22
N LEU A 154 -4.25 4.72 18.90
CA LEU A 154 -5.02 5.48 17.90
C LEU A 154 -6.48 4.98 17.83
N CYS A 155 -6.73 3.68 18.03
CA CYS A 155 -8.09 3.13 18.11
C CYS A 155 -8.86 3.71 19.31
N CYS A 156 -8.19 3.76 20.46
CA CYS A 156 -8.85 3.98 21.75
C CYS A 156 -9.05 5.47 22.07
N SER A 157 -8.19 6.35 21.55
CA SER A 157 -8.21 7.78 21.90
C SER A 157 -9.28 8.62 21.17
N GLY A 158 -9.94 8.11 20.12
CA GLY A 158 -10.77 8.96 19.25
C GLY A 158 -12.15 8.43 18.81
N ASN A 159 -12.59 7.26 19.28
CA ASN A 159 -13.77 6.55 18.70
C ASN A 159 -13.67 6.40 17.17
N ILE A 160 -12.45 6.34 16.61
CA ILE A 160 -12.21 6.34 15.17
C ILE A 160 -12.68 5.03 14.54
N LEU A 161 -12.35 3.89 15.16
CA LEU A 161 -12.75 2.58 14.67
C LEU A 161 -14.29 2.39 14.65
N PRO A 162 -15.06 2.75 15.70
CA PRO A 162 -16.52 2.78 15.64
C PRO A 162 -17.09 3.67 14.52
N LYS A 163 -16.47 4.83 14.25
CA LYS A 163 -16.87 5.71 13.15
C LYS A 163 -16.61 5.05 11.79
N ALA A 164 -15.44 4.43 11.62
CA ALA A 164 -15.08 3.69 10.40
C ALA A 164 -16.06 2.55 10.12
N ILE A 165 -16.42 1.76 11.14
CA ILE A 165 -17.44 0.69 11.04
C ILE A 165 -18.78 1.26 10.61
N SER A 166 -19.22 2.35 11.25
CA SER A 166 -20.51 2.98 10.95
C SER A 166 -20.55 3.55 9.53
N VAL A 167 -19.45 4.11 9.04
CA VAL A 167 -19.32 4.57 7.65
C VAL A 167 -19.32 3.39 6.67
N LEU A 168 -18.57 2.32 6.94
CA LEU A 168 -18.59 1.09 6.12
C LEU A 168 -20.02 0.54 6.00
N MET A 169 -20.75 0.50 7.13
CA MET A 169 -22.14 0.07 7.15
C MET A 169 -23.08 0.99 6.38
N ALA A 170 -22.80 2.30 6.33
CA ALA A 170 -23.56 3.22 5.50
C ALA A 170 -23.35 2.94 4.00
N PHE A 171 -22.10 2.69 3.56
CA PHE A 171 -21.83 2.25 2.18
C PHE A 171 -22.57 0.95 1.84
N TYR A 172 -22.52 -0.04 2.75
CA TYR A 172 -23.22 -1.32 2.56
C TYR A 172 -24.74 -1.14 2.45
N ARG A 173 -25.36 -0.37 3.36
CA ARG A 173 -26.80 -0.05 3.33
C ARG A 173 -27.23 0.67 2.06
N PHE A 174 -26.42 1.60 1.58
CA PHE A 174 -26.68 2.32 0.33
C PHE A 174 -26.35 1.51 -0.93
N ARG A 175 -25.78 0.30 -0.78
CA ARG A 175 -25.27 -0.54 -1.88
C ARG A 175 -24.30 0.23 -2.78
N CYS A 176 -23.37 0.96 -2.16
CA CYS A 176 -22.39 1.79 -2.84
C CYS A 176 -20.99 1.18 -2.68
N GLY A 177 -20.55 0.36 -3.62
CA GLY A 177 -19.26 -0.33 -3.58
C GLY A 177 -19.38 -1.79 -4.05
N ASN A 178 -18.26 -2.46 -4.24
CA ASN A 178 -18.19 -3.88 -4.54
C ASN A 178 -18.14 -4.72 -3.25
N THR A 179 -18.70 -5.93 -3.33
CA THR A 179 -18.75 -6.89 -2.21
C THR A 179 -17.35 -7.24 -1.71
N GLU A 180 -16.38 -7.40 -2.62
CA GLU A 180 -14.98 -7.72 -2.28
C GLU A 180 -14.33 -6.65 -1.39
N SER A 181 -14.47 -5.35 -1.71
CA SER A 181 -13.88 -4.30 -0.87
C SER A 181 -14.56 -4.23 0.49
N PHE A 182 -15.87 -4.49 0.56
CA PHE A 182 -16.56 -4.58 1.83
C PHE A 182 -16.02 -5.72 2.68
N GLN A 183 -15.95 -6.93 2.11
CA GLN A 183 -15.44 -8.12 2.78
C GLN A 183 -13.99 -7.94 3.24
N MET A 184 -13.15 -7.31 2.43
CA MET A 184 -11.76 -7.04 2.77
C MET A 184 -11.63 -6.10 3.97
N VAL A 185 -12.25 -4.92 3.92
CA VAL A 185 -12.19 -3.96 5.04
C VAL A 185 -12.85 -4.57 6.29
N ALA A 186 -13.98 -5.28 6.12
CA ALA A 186 -14.66 -6.02 7.17
C ALA A 186 -13.73 -7.04 7.82
N ALA A 187 -12.97 -7.82 7.05
CA ALA A 187 -12.07 -8.83 7.58
C ALA A 187 -10.95 -8.21 8.42
N VAL A 188 -10.35 -7.11 7.96
CA VAL A 188 -9.31 -6.40 8.74
C VAL A 188 -9.91 -5.81 10.02
N ILE A 189 -11.12 -5.23 9.97
CA ILE A 189 -11.81 -4.74 11.18
C ILE A 189 -12.08 -5.88 12.16
N HIS A 190 -12.62 -7.00 11.67
CA HIS A 190 -12.91 -8.18 12.48
C HIS A 190 -11.65 -8.62 13.23
N ASP A 191 -10.57 -8.82 12.49
CA ASP A 191 -9.32 -9.29 13.09
C ASP A 191 -8.78 -8.22 14.06
N THR A 192 -8.90 -6.92 13.75
CA THR A 192 -8.48 -5.82 14.64
C THR A 192 -9.20 -5.90 15.99
N ILE A 193 -10.51 -6.11 16.00
CA ILE A 193 -11.31 -6.22 17.22
C ILE A 193 -11.00 -7.53 17.97
N GLU A 194 -10.85 -8.66 17.25
CA GLU A 194 -10.71 -10.00 17.83
C GLU A 194 -9.29 -10.37 18.24
N TYR A 195 -8.27 -9.74 17.67
CA TYR A 195 -6.87 -10.08 17.94
C TYR A 195 -5.99 -8.86 18.22
N GLY A 196 -6.42 -7.65 17.86
CA GLY A 196 -5.65 -6.42 18.10
C GLY A 196 -5.99 -5.70 19.40
N LEU A 197 -7.22 -5.85 19.94
CA LEU A 197 -7.67 -5.17 21.15
C LEU A 197 -7.71 -6.09 22.37
N ASP A 198 -7.44 -5.50 23.53
CA ASP A 198 -7.61 -6.15 24.83
C ASP A 198 -9.08 -6.52 25.09
N ILE A 199 -9.30 -7.56 25.87
CA ILE A 199 -10.62 -8.14 26.16
C ILE A 199 -11.64 -7.09 26.68
N PRO A 200 -11.30 -6.14 27.56
CA PRO A 200 -12.25 -5.11 28.03
C PRO A 200 -12.71 -4.19 26.90
N GLU A 201 -11.80 -3.79 26.00
CA GLU A 201 -12.08 -2.89 24.89
C GLU A 201 -12.88 -3.57 23.77
N ARG A 202 -12.71 -4.88 23.60
CA ARG A 202 -13.51 -5.69 22.65
C ARG A 202 -15.01 -5.59 22.93
N LYS A 203 -15.42 -5.54 24.20
CA LYS A 203 -16.85 -5.44 24.58
C LYS A 203 -17.51 -4.17 24.04
N ASN A 204 -16.76 -3.07 23.95
CA ASN A 204 -17.26 -1.80 23.41
C ASN A 204 -17.57 -1.89 21.91
N HIS A 205 -17.03 -2.90 21.22
CA HIS A 205 -17.14 -3.10 19.78
C HIS A 205 -18.06 -4.27 19.39
N ALA A 206 -18.80 -4.87 20.34
CA ALA A 206 -19.63 -6.05 20.09
C ALA A 206 -20.63 -5.86 18.94
N LYS A 207 -21.29 -4.69 18.88
CA LYS A 207 -22.21 -4.35 17.77
C LYS A 207 -21.48 -4.27 16.43
N GLY A 208 -20.32 -3.60 16.40
CA GLY A 208 -19.52 -3.47 15.19
C GLY A 208 -19.01 -4.81 14.67
N LEU A 209 -18.70 -5.73 15.58
CA LEU A 209 -18.33 -7.10 15.23
C LEU A 209 -19.49 -7.87 14.58
N THR A 210 -20.73 -7.71 15.08
CA THR A 210 -21.93 -8.28 14.45
C THR A 210 -22.15 -7.70 13.05
N ASP A 211 -22.06 -6.37 12.92
CA ASP A 211 -22.22 -5.65 11.64
C ASP A 211 -21.21 -6.16 10.59
N VAL A 212 -19.95 -6.32 10.98
CA VAL A 212 -18.87 -6.81 10.12
C VAL A 212 -19.02 -8.29 9.76
N ARG A 213 -19.43 -9.14 10.71
CA ARG A 213 -19.71 -10.56 10.42
C ARG A 213 -20.86 -10.74 9.44
N MET A 214 -21.86 -9.86 9.47
CA MET A 214 -22.93 -9.86 8.48
C MET A 214 -22.39 -9.60 7.06
N ILE A 215 -21.45 -8.67 6.90
CA ILE A 215 -20.79 -8.41 5.61
C ILE A 215 -19.98 -9.64 5.17
N LEU A 216 -19.20 -10.24 6.07
CA LEU A 216 -18.35 -11.39 5.77
C LEU A 216 -19.13 -12.64 5.37
N ASN A 217 -20.30 -12.86 5.97
CA ASN A 217 -21.15 -14.02 5.68
C ASN A 217 -22.05 -13.83 4.44
N ASN A 218 -22.05 -12.64 3.84
CA ASN A 218 -22.85 -12.37 2.66
C ASN A 218 -22.12 -12.93 1.43
N GLU A 219 -22.31 -14.22 1.18
CA GLU A 219 -21.86 -14.90 -0.04
C GLU A 219 -22.74 -14.43 -1.20
N GLU A 220 -22.24 -13.50 -2.00
CA GLU A 220 -22.72 -13.40 -3.38
C GLU A 220 -22.14 -14.60 -4.12
N SER A 221 -23.00 -15.57 -4.43
CA SER A 221 -22.71 -16.67 -5.34
C SER A 221 -22.16 -16.09 -6.63
N GLY A 222 -20.85 -16.25 -6.83
CA GLY A 222 -20.18 -15.89 -8.06
C GLY A 222 -20.88 -16.56 -9.24
N ILE A 223 -21.15 -15.76 -10.25
CA ILE A 223 -21.39 -16.23 -11.61
C ILE A 223 -20.23 -17.18 -11.93
N GLU A 224 -20.53 -18.43 -12.27
CA GLU A 224 -19.56 -19.33 -12.88
C GLU A 224 -19.15 -18.71 -14.23
N GLU A 225 -18.10 -17.90 -14.22
CA GLU A 225 -17.45 -17.47 -15.44
C GLU A 225 -16.76 -18.69 -16.06
N SER A 226 -17.19 -19.01 -17.28
CA SER A 226 -16.70 -20.14 -18.07
C SER A 226 -15.17 -20.22 -18.04
N ALA A 227 -14.65 -21.36 -17.59
CA ALA A 227 -13.26 -21.58 -17.19
C ALA A 227 -12.20 -21.56 -18.32
N GLU A 228 -12.46 -20.89 -19.45
CA GLU A 228 -11.67 -21.05 -20.69
C GLU A 228 -11.24 -19.73 -21.36
N ASP A 229 -11.41 -18.58 -20.70
CA ASP A 229 -10.91 -17.30 -21.20
C ASP A 229 -9.62 -16.85 -20.50
N ILE A 230 -8.71 -16.24 -21.26
CA ILE A 230 -7.44 -15.63 -20.77
C ILE A 230 -7.74 -14.62 -19.65
N CYS A 231 -8.91 -13.98 -19.73
CA CYS A 231 -9.46 -13.09 -18.73
C CYS A 231 -9.65 -13.75 -17.35
N ASN A 232 -9.59 -15.07 -17.23
CA ASN A 232 -9.77 -15.78 -15.94
C ASN A 232 -8.44 -16.26 -15.35
N ILE A 233 -7.34 -16.16 -16.10
CA ILE A 233 -6.01 -16.53 -15.62
C ILE A 233 -5.47 -15.36 -14.78
N PRO A 234 -5.15 -15.54 -13.48
CA PRO A 234 -4.73 -14.43 -12.61
C PRO A 234 -3.45 -13.77 -13.16
N ILE A 235 -3.21 -12.49 -12.85
CA ILE A 235 -1.96 -11.81 -13.25
C ILE A 235 -0.82 -12.21 -12.31
N PHE A 236 -1.12 -12.25 -11.01
CA PHE A 236 -0.14 -12.54 -9.98
C PHE A 236 -0.02 -14.05 -9.68
N PRO A 237 1.14 -14.51 -9.20
CA PRO A 237 1.32 -15.90 -8.80
C PRO A 237 0.33 -16.31 -7.71
N THR A 238 -0.03 -17.59 -7.70
CA THR A 238 -0.79 -18.23 -6.61
C THR A 238 0.13 -19.11 -5.77
N ALA A 239 -0.25 -19.40 -4.52
CA ALA A 239 0.53 -20.28 -3.66
C ALA A 239 0.71 -21.69 -4.29
N GLY A 240 -0.32 -22.23 -4.93
CA GLY A 240 -0.28 -23.54 -5.60
C GLY A 240 0.76 -23.61 -6.73
N GLU A 241 0.84 -22.58 -7.59
CA GLU A 241 1.78 -22.52 -8.72
C GLU A 241 3.27 -22.49 -8.30
N VAL A 242 3.53 -22.07 -7.06
CA VAL A 242 4.88 -21.83 -6.54
C VAL A 242 5.30 -22.94 -5.56
N ALA A 243 4.35 -23.54 -4.84
CA ALA A 243 4.61 -24.56 -3.84
C ALA A 243 5.09 -25.89 -4.45
N ASP A 244 4.61 -26.24 -5.65
CA ASP A 244 4.95 -27.49 -6.31
C ASP A 244 5.92 -27.25 -7.49
N PRO A 245 7.18 -27.78 -7.42
CA PRO A 245 8.14 -27.71 -8.52
C PRO A 245 7.66 -28.36 -9.81
N ASP A 246 6.79 -29.37 -9.70
CA ASP A 246 6.37 -30.23 -10.82
C ASP A 246 5.04 -29.77 -11.45
N THR A 247 4.47 -28.65 -10.99
CA THR A 247 3.26 -28.08 -11.59
C THR A 247 3.51 -27.78 -13.07
N ALA A 248 2.83 -28.53 -13.95
CA ALA A 248 2.92 -28.34 -15.40
C ALA A 248 2.39 -26.94 -15.78
N VAL A 249 3.30 -26.06 -16.19
CA VAL A 249 3.00 -24.63 -16.35
C VAL A 249 2.50 -24.29 -17.75
N LEU A 250 3.05 -24.96 -18.76
CA LEU A 250 2.76 -24.69 -20.16
C LEU A 250 2.04 -25.90 -20.73
N ARG A 251 0.74 -25.76 -20.97
CA ARG A 251 0.03 -26.66 -21.87
C ARG A 251 0.36 -26.26 -23.30
N ASP A 252 0.63 -27.24 -24.16
CA ASP A 252 0.72 -27.00 -25.59
C ASP A 252 -0.68 -26.76 -26.15
N THR A 253 -1.16 -25.52 -26.03
CA THR A 253 -2.46 -25.10 -26.56
C THR A 253 -2.52 -25.18 -28.09
N THR A 254 -1.37 -25.16 -28.78
CA THR A 254 -1.34 -25.25 -30.25
C THR A 254 -1.65 -26.65 -30.75
N ALA A 255 -1.24 -27.69 -30.01
CA ALA A 255 -1.55 -29.09 -30.34
C ALA A 255 -3.02 -29.46 -30.08
N GLU A 256 -3.67 -28.87 -29.07
CA GLU A 256 -5.03 -29.26 -28.65
C GLU A 256 -6.15 -28.50 -29.39
N MET A 257 -5.95 -27.22 -29.72
CA MET A 257 -7.03 -26.33 -30.17
C MET A 257 -6.79 -25.68 -31.55
N GLY A 258 -5.63 -25.91 -32.17
CA GLY A 258 -5.27 -25.36 -33.48
C GLY A 258 -4.87 -23.87 -33.46
N PRO A 259 -4.48 -23.29 -34.60
CA PRO A 259 -4.01 -21.90 -34.67
C PRO A 259 -5.16 -20.88 -34.55
N SER A 260 -5.11 -20.03 -33.52
CA SER A 260 -6.05 -18.90 -33.36
C SER A 260 -5.41 -17.72 -32.62
N VAL A 261 -5.94 -16.51 -32.81
CA VAL A 261 -5.50 -15.31 -32.07
C VAL A 261 -5.63 -15.49 -30.56
N LYS A 262 -6.72 -16.13 -30.12
CA LYS A 262 -6.95 -16.49 -28.72
C LYS A 262 -5.82 -17.39 -28.21
N ASN A 263 -5.49 -18.45 -28.94
CA ASN A 263 -4.42 -19.38 -28.51
C ASN A 263 -3.05 -18.71 -28.52
N TYR A 264 -2.78 -17.81 -29.48
CA TYR A 264 -1.56 -17.01 -29.51
C TYR A 264 -1.43 -16.14 -28.26
N LEU A 265 -2.48 -15.36 -27.93
CA LEU A 265 -2.48 -14.48 -26.76
C LEU A 265 -2.37 -15.29 -25.47
N GLU A 266 -3.08 -16.42 -25.36
CA GLU A 266 -3.02 -17.27 -24.18
C GLU A 266 -1.62 -17.86 -23.98
N CYS A 267 -1.01 -18.35 -25.05
CA CYS A 267 0.35 -18.90 -25.01
C CYS A 267 1.35 -17.84 -24.53
N HIS A 268 1.33 -16.65 -25.14
CA HIS A 268 2.22 -15.55 -24.75
C HIS A 268 1.97 -15.08 -23.33
N TYR A 269 0.70 -15.03 -22.91
CA TYR A 269 0.34 -14.66 -21.54
C TYR A 269 0.90 -15.66 -20.53
N ARG A 270 0.73 -16.97 -20.76
CA ARG A 270 1.27 -18.03 -19.89
C ARG A 270 2.80 -18.06 -19.89
N LEU A 271 3.44 -17.84 -21.03
CA LEU A 271 4.91 -17.75 -21.13
C LEU A 271 5.45 -16.57 -20.31
N LEU A 272 4.84 -15.39 -20.46
CA LEU A 272 5.25 -14.21 -19.70
C LEU A 272 4.99 -14.39 -18.20
N ARG A 273 3.87 -15.02 -17.81
CA ARG A 273 3.63 -15.41 -16.42
C ARG A 273 4.67 -16.38 -15.89
N GLU A 274 5.09 -17.37 -16.66
CA GLU A 274 6.09 -18.34 -16.21
C GLU A 274 7.45 -17.69 -15.96
N ASP A 275 7.84 -16.70 -16.76
CA ASP A 275 9.06 -15.91 -16.52
C ASP A 275 9.04 -15.16 -15.17
N ILE A 276 7.85 -14.91 -14.63
CA ILE A 276 7.64 -14.32 -13.29
C ILE A 276 7.61 -15.40 -12.21
N VAL A 277 6.88 -16.50 -12.43
CA VAL A 277 6.61 -17.54 -11.41
C VAL A 277 7.81 -18.47 -11.21
N GLN A 278 8.51 -18.84 -12.29
CA GLN A 278 9.61 -19.80 -12.28
C GLN A 278 10.72 -19.44 -11.28
N PRO A 279 11.20 -18.17 -11.21
CA PRO A 279 12.26 -17.80 -10.26
C PRO A 279 11.84 -17.99 -8.80
N LEU A 280 10.57 -17.71 -8.46
CA LEU A 280 10.05 -17.97 -7.11
C LEU A 280 9.99 -19.46 -6.80
N ARG A 281 9.45 -20.26 -7.74
CA ARG A 281 9.34 -21.71 -7.59
C ARG A 281 10.72 -22.31 -7.35
N ALA A 282 11.72 -21.93 -8.16
CA ALA A 282 13.09 -22.38 -8.01
C ALA A 282 13.70 -22.04 -6.64
N VAL A 283 13.49 -20.82 -6.14
CA VAL A 283 14.00 -20.39 -4.82
C VAL A 283 13.33 -21.18 -3.68
N ILE A 284 12.03 -21.42 -3.76
CA ILE A 284 11.27 -22.19 -2.76
C ILE A 284 11.65 -23.67 -2.78
N SER A 285 11.74 -24.28 -3.95
CA SER A 285 12.19 -25.68 -4.09
C SER A 285 13.61 -25.87 -3.57
N ASN A 286 14.53 -24.94 -3.88
CA ASN A 286 15.90 -24.97 -3.35
C ASN A 286 15.90 -24.85 -1.82
N TYR A 287 15.08 -23.97 -1.24
CA TYR A 287 14.93 -23.90 0.21
C TYR A 287 14.50 -25.24 0.81
N HIS A 288 13.45 -25.87 0.25
CA HIS A 288 12.96 -27.16 0.76
C HIS A 288 14.02 -28.26 0.63
N HIS A 289 14.77 -28.28 -0.46
CA HIS A 289 15.87 -29.22 -0.67
C HIS A 289 16.98 -29.02 0.37
N VAL A 290 17.52 -27.81 0.51
CA VAL A 290 18.59 -27.54 1.48
C VAL A 290 18.12 -27.76 2.93
N LYS A 291 16.87 -27.41 3.25
CA LYS A 291 16.29 -27.66 4.58
C LYS A 291 16.24 -29.15 4.89
N ARG A 292 15.89 -30.00 3.92
CA ARG A 292 15.83 -31.46 4.08
C ARG A 292 17.22 -32.06 4.26
N GLU A 293 18.19 -31.64 3.46
CA GLU A 293 19.54 -32.21 3.45
C GLU A 293 20.43 -31.70 4.60
N MET A 294 20.30 -30.43 4.97
CA MET A 294 21.27 -29.73 5.83
C MET A 294 20.64 -28.99 7.02
N GLY A 295 19.32 -29.06 7.16
CA GLY A 295 18.58 -28.39 8.23
C GLY A 295 18.25 -26.91 7.95
N LEU A 296 17.44 -26.33 8.84
CA LEU A 296 16.85 -25.01 8.66
C LEU A 296 17.90 -23.88 8.62
N ASP A 297 18.91 -23.90 9.48
CA ASP A 297 19.92 -22.83 9.54
C ASP A 297 20.83 -22.79 8.32
N ALA A 298 21.10 -23.97 7.74
CA ALA A 298 21.81 -24.05 6.47
C ALA A 298 20.95 -23.50 5.32
N ALA A 299 19.65 -23.84 5.30
CA ALA A 299 18.71 -23.35 4.30
C ALA A 299 18.57 -21.82 4.36
N LYS A 300 18.44 -21.26 5.57
CA LYS A 300 18.38 -19.81 5.79
C LYS A 300 19.60 -19.09 5.22
N ARG A 301 20.81 -19.56 5.54
CA ARG A 301 22.06 -18.97 5.06
C ARG A 301 22.26 -19.15 3.55
N LYS A 302 22.11 -20.37 3.04
CA LYS A 302 22.38 -20.69 1.62
C LYS A 302 21.34 -20.11 0.66
N CYS A 303 20.09 -19.97 1.10
CA CYS A 303 19.01 -19.42 0.28
C CYS A 303 18.76 -17.92 0.58
N HIS A 304 19.55 -17.30 1.45
CA HIS A 304 19.40 -15.91 1.89
C HIS A 304 17.99 -15.58 2.37
N ILE A 305 17.42 -16.46 3.19
CA ILE A 305 16.10 -16.25 3.76
C ILE A 305 16.21 -15.18 4.83
N ILE A 306 15.35 -14.18 4.69
CA ILE A 306 15.24 -13.09 5.64
C ILE A 306 14.23 -13.52 6.69
N ASP A 307 14.68 -13.57 7.94
CA ASP A 307 13.92 -14.10 9.07
C ASP A 307 13.28 -12.98 9.89
N ASN A 308 12.27 -13.37 10.68
CA ASN A 308 11.58 -12.53 11.66
C ASN A 308 11.09 -11.21 11.05
N VAL A 309 10.56 -11.29 9.82
CA VAL A 309 10.01 -10.14 9.11
C VAL A 309 8.69 -9.75 9.75
N LYS A 310 8.58 -8.49 10.18
CA LYS A 310 7.40 -7.93 10.85
C LYS A 310 6.99 -6.65 10.17
N LEU A 311 5.69 -6.41 10.12
CA LEU A 311 5.16 -5.11 9.73
C LEU A 311 5.63 -4.05 10.74
N HIS A 312 6.25 -2.97 10.24
CA HIS A 312 6.73 -1.86 11.07
C HIS A 312 5.82 -0.64 10.94
N GLU A 313 5.58 -0.19 9.72
CA GLU A 313 4.72 0.96 9.43
C GLU A 313 4.06 0.83 8.05
N ILE A 314 2.96 1.54 7.84
CA ILE A 314 2.33 1.66 6.53
C ILE A 314 2.79 2.98 5.92
N ILE A 315 3.34 2.92 4.70
CA ILE A 315 3.96 4.07 4.06
C ILE A 315 2.93 4.83 3.23
N THR A 316 2.25 4.15 2.30
CA THR A 316 1.27 4.76 1.39
C THR A 316 0.27 3.73 0.89
N THR A 317 -0.93 4.17 0.53
CA THR A 317 -1.88 3.39 -0.27
C THR A 317 -2.13 4.12 -1.58
N HIS A 318 -1.21 3.96 -2.53
CA HIS A 318 -1.34 4.64 -3.83
C HIS A 318 -2.46 3.96 -4.62
N THR A 319 -3.47 4.72 -5.04
CA THR A 319 -4.64 4.21 -5.79
C THR A 319 -4.25 3.42 -7.05
N SER A 320 -3.13 3.77 -7.70
CA SER A 320 -2.64 3.06 -8.89
C SER A 320 -1.53 2.03 -8.63
N LYS A 321 -0.92 2.00 -7.44
CA LYS A 321 0.23 1.11 -7.15
C LYS A 321 0.03 0.22 -5.92
N GLY A 322 -1.12 0.29 -5.26
CA GLY A 322 -1.45 -0.55 -4.10
C GLY A 322 -0.84 -0.08 -2.77
N VAL A 323 -0.89 -0.96 -1.77
CA VAL A 323 -0.43 -0.69 -0.40
C VAL A 323 1.07 -0.93 -0.30
N THR A 324 1.80 0.09 0.16
CA THR A 324 3.23 0.02 0.48
C THR A 324 3.41 0.07 1.99
N PHE A 325 4.20 -0.86 2.52
CA PHE A 325 4.47 -1.02 3.93
C PHE A 325 5.96 -1.21 4.17
N ARG A 326 6.46 -0.68 5.28
CA ARG A 326 7.81 -0.97 5.75
C ARG A 326 7.77 -2.18 6.64
N VAL A 327 8.67 -3.10 6.40
CA VAL A 327 8.93 -4.22 7.30
C VAL A 327 10.24 -4.03 8.03
N GLN A 328 10.30 -4.59 9.24
CA GLN A 328 11.53 -4.81 9.98
C GLN A 328 11.88 -6.30 9.94
N PHE A 329 13.16 -6.64 9.81
CA PHE A 329 13.63 -8.01 9.79
C PHE A 329 14.91 -8.20 10.61
N ASP A 330 15.21 -9.44 10.98
CA ASP A 330 16.43 -9.77 11.72
C ASP A 330 17.65 -9.78 10.78
N THR A 331 18.67 -9.01 11.14
CA THR A 331 19.91 -8.88 10.38
C THR A 331 20.98 -9.89 10.78
N SER A 332 20.78 -10.66 11.86
CA SER A 332 21.81 -11.55 12.44
C SER A 332 22.34 -12.59 11.44
N SER A 333 21.48 -13.09 10.54
CA SER A 333 21.88 -14.05 9.50
C SER A 333 22.45 -13.40 8.23
N LEU A 334 22.47 -12.06 8.18
CA LEU A 334 22.78 -11.25 7.00
C LEU A 334 23.95 -10.27 7.23
N GLU A 335 24.68 -10.40 8.35
CA GLU A 335 25.79 -9.51 8.72
C GLU A 335 26.89 -9.41 7.65
N TYR A 336 27.09 -10.49 6.90
CA TYR A 336 28.10 -10.57 5.83
C TYR A 336 27.60 -10.07 4.47
N VAL A 337 26.35 -9.64 4.36
CA VAL A 337 25.76 -9.15 3.12
C VAL A 337 26.21 -7.71 2.89
N SER A 338 26.96 -7.46 1.80
CA SER A 338 27.21 -6.09 1.35
C SER A 338 25.96 -5.55 0.66
N TRP A 339 25.17 -4.79 1.41
CA TRP A 339 23.94 -4.15 0.94
C TRP A 339 24.17 -3.10 -0.17
N GLU A 340 25.41 -2.63 -0.35
CA GLU A 340 25.78 -1.71 -1.43
C GLU A 340 25.89 -2.42 -2.79
N THR A 341 26.27 -3.70 -2.80
CA THR A 341 26.62 -4.43 -4.04
C THR A 341 25.70 -5.60 -4.33
N THR A 342 25.02 -6.15 -3.31
CA THR A 342 24.13 -7.30 -3.47
C THR A 342 22.90 -6.98 -4.30
N LYS A 343 22.45 -7.95 -5.10
CA LYS A 343 21.16 -7.89 -5.79
C LYS A 343 19.97 -8.34 -4.92
N ILE A 344 20.22 -8.81 -3.70
CA ILE A 344 19.16 -9.22 -2.76
C ILE A 344 18.34 -8.00 -2.35
N LEU A 345 17.01 -8.04 -2.45
CA LEU A 345 16.07 -6.94 -2.23
C LEU A 345 16.33 -5.75 -3.16
N SER A 346 16.55 -6.02 -4.45
CA SER A 346 16.67 -4.95 -5.45
C SER A 346 15.30 -4.33 -5.72
N PHE A 347 15.27 -3.03 -6.02
CA PHE A 347 14.02 -2.34 -6.36
C PHE A 347 13.25 -3.09 -7.47
N GLY A 348 11.94 -3.22 -7.27
CA GLY A 348 11.00 -3.89 -8.18
C GLY A 348 11.19 -5.40 -8.31
N THR A 349 12.10 -6.03 -7.55
CA THR A 349 12.15 -7.50 -7.51
C THR A 349 11.01 -8.06 -6.69
N MET A 350 10.51 -9.22 -7.12
CA MET A 350 9.44 -9.92 -6.41
C MET A 350 9.99 -10.68 -5.21
N VAL A 351 9.29 -10.56 -4.09
CA VAL A 351 9.51 -11.32 -2.87
C VAL A 351 8.24 -12.06 -2.47
N CYS A 352 8.41 -13.13 -1.71
CA CYS A 352 7.31 -13.83 -1.07
C CYS A 352 7.50 -13.86 0.44
N LEU A 353 6.42 -13.67 1.19
CA LEU A 353 6.38 -13.77 2.65
C LEU A 353 5.49 -14.94 3.05
N THR A 354 5.94 -15.73 4.04
CA THR A 354 5.16 -16.84 4.58
C THR A 354 5.44 -17.03 6.07
N ASN A 355 4.43 -17.48 6.82
CA ASN A 355 4.55 -17.83 8.24
C ASN A 355 4.28 -19.33 8.50
N ASN A 356 3.92 -20.11 7.48
CA ASN A 356 3.44 -21.49 7.60
C ASN A 356 3.99 -22.42 6.52
N HIS A 357 5.28 -22.30 6.23
CA HIS A 357 5.98 -23.17 5.27
C HIS A 357 5.41 -23.10 3.83
N PHE A 358 5.10 -21.89 3.35
CA PHE A 358 4.62 -21.63 1.98
C PHE A 358 3.23 -22.21 1.67
N HIS A 359 2.46 -22.60 2.68
CA HIS A 359 1.05 -22.88 2.47
C HIS A 359 0.30 -21.59 2.14
N ASP A 360 0.50 -20.56 2.96
CA ASP A 360 0.02 -19.21 2.68
C ASP A 360 1.20 -18.31 2.32
N ILE A 361 1.04 -17.60 1.20
CA ILE A 361 2.09 -16.75 0.63
C ILE A 361 1.51 -15.38 0.32
N ILE A 362 2.20 -14.35 0.81
CA ILE A 362 2.01 -12.96 0.40
C ILE A 362 3.02 -12.67 -0.69
N PHE A 363 2.56 -12.19 -1.84
CA PHE A 363 3.46 -11.73 -2.89
C PHE A 363 3.59 -10.21 -2.86
N ALA A 364 4.83 -9.73 -2.91
CA ALA A 364 5.14 -8.32 -2.87
C ALA A 364 6.32 -7.99 -3.78
N THR A 365 6.52 -6.70 -4.04
CA THR A 365 7.73 -6.17 -4.70
C THR A 365 8.48 -5.24 -3.77
N ILE A 366 9.79 -5.10 -3.98
CA ILE A 366 10.58 -4.10 -3.26
C ILE A 366 10.23 -2.70 -3.77
N ALA A 367 9.52 -1.93 -2.97
CA ALA A 367 9.08 -0.58 -3.31
C ALA A 367 10.17 0.47 -3.08
N LYS A 368 10.99 0.30 -2.05
CA LYS A 368 12.12 1.17 -1.76
C LYS A 368 13.22 0.41 -1.04
N ARG A 369 14.44 0.63 -1.51
CA ARG A 369 15.67 0.09 -0.96
C ARG A 369 16.58 1.24 -0.57
N ASP A 370 17.08 1.22 0.66
CA ASP A 370 18.21 2.03 1.10
C ASP A 370 19.22 1.12 1.82
N PRO A 371 20.48 1.01 1.37
CA PRO A 371 21.49 0.18 2.02
C PRO A 371 21.68 0.48 3.51
N GLN A 372 21.52 1.74 3.95
CA GLN A 372 21.63 2.11 5.36
C GLN A 372 20.44 1.60 6.18
N TRP A 373 19.26 1.54 5.58
CA TRP A 373 18.06 0.98 6.21
C TRP A 373 18.10 -0.54 6.25
N LEU A 374 18.59 -1.18 5.18
CA LEU A 374 18.79 -2.62 5.12
C LEU A 374 19.77 -3.12 6.18
N LYS A 375 20.85 -2.37 6.44
CA LYS A 375 21.78 -2.65 7.56
C LYS A 375 21.10 -2.63 8.92
N LYS A 376 20.02 -1.88 9.07
CA LYS A 376 19.19 -1.78 10.29
C LYS A 376 17.98 -2.72 10.24
N GLY A 377 17.85 -3.52 9.18
CA GLY A 377 16.76 -4.47 9.02
C GLY A 377 15.47 -3.86 8.47
N PHE A 378 15.49 -2.77 7.70
CA PHE A 378 14.29 -2.14 7.15
C PHE A 378 14.25 -2.13 5.62
N VAL A 379 13.08 -2.43 5.05
CA VAL A 379 12.80 -2.34 3.61
C VAL A 379 11.32 -2.02 3.38
N ASP A 380 11.02 -1.28 2.30
CA ASP A 380 9.63 -1.00 1.93
C ASP A 380 9.18 -2.00 0.86
N LEU A 381 8.03 -2.62 1.10
CA LEU A 381 7.41 -3.62 0.25
C LEU A 381 6.07 -3.10 -0.27
N ARG A 382 5.72 -3.46 -1.49
CA ARG A 382 4.41 -3.18 -2.11
C ARG A 382 3.69 -4.48 -2.35
N LEU A 383 2.49 -4.63 -1.79
CA LEU A 383 1.65 -5.79 -2.04
C LEU A 383 1.24 -5.83 -3.50
N LEU A 384 1.34 -7.01 -4.11
CA LEU A 384 0.81 -7.23 -5.45
C LEU A 384 -0.71 -7.36 -5.43
N ARG A 385 -1.25 -7.95 -4.37
CA ARG A 385 -2.69 -8.15 -4.18
C ARG A 385 -3.14 -7.50 -2.90
N LEU A 386 -4.22 -6.72 -2.98
CA LEU A 386 -4.76 -6.02 -1.83
C LEU A 386 -5.35 -6.99 -0.79
N GLU A 387 -5.87 -8.14 -1.24
CA GLU A 387 -6.39 -9.21 -0.38
C GLU A 387 -5.34 -9.79 0.58
N ASP A 388 -4.05 -9.76 0.20
CA ASP A 388 -2.95 -10.26 1.03
C ASP A 388 -2.72 -9.39 2.28
N THR A 389 -3.32 -8.20 2.34
CA THR A 389 -3.35 -7.32 3.51
C THR A 389 -3.77 -8.08 4.76
N ARG A 390 -4.83 -8.88 4.68
CA ARG A 390 -5.38 -9.54 5.87
C ARG A 390 -4.35 -10.48 6.47
N LEU A 391 -3.70 -11.27 5.62
CA LEU A 391 -2.65 -12.20 6.03
C LEU A 391 -1.47 -11.43 6.64
N LEU A 392 -1.02 -10.35 6.00
CA LEU A 392 0.04 -9.46 6.51
C LEU A 392 -0.28 -8.93 7.91
N MET A 393 -1.50 -8.45 8.12
CA MET A 393 -1.95 -7.89 9.39
C MET A 393 -2.17 -8.94 10.48
N SER A 394 -2.47 -10.19 10.09
CA SER A 394 -2.67 -11.30 11.02
C SER A 394 -1.37 -11.93 11.52
N GLY A 395 -0.29 -11.84 10.73
CA GLY A 395 0.99 -12.48 11.03
C GLY A 395 1.84 -11.73 12.06
N THR A 396 2.42 -12.48 13.00
CA THR A 396 3.36 -11.96 14.02
C THR A 396 4.80 -11.89 13.53
N HIS A 397 5.19 -12.79 12.62
CA HIS A 397 6.47 -12.82 11.94
C HIS A 397 6.36 -13.64 10.65
N PHE A 398 7.20 -13.31 9.66
CA PHE A 398 7.29 -14.01 8.39
C PHE A 398 8.74 -14.38 8.06
N TYR A 399 8.89 -15.43 7.27
CA TYR A 399 10.06 -15.63 6.41
C TYR A 399 9.84 -14.89 5.10
N MET A 400 10.86 -14.21 4.60
CA MET A 400 10.83 -13.55 3.30
C MET A 400 11.93 -14.09 2.39
N LEU A 401 11.54 -14.41 1.15
CA LEU A 401 12.44 -14.91 0.12
C LEU A 401 12.38 -13.98 -1.08
N ASP A 402 13.56 -13.70 -1.65
CA ASP A 402 13.71 -12.86 -2.83
C ASP A 402 13.93 -13.71 -4.07
N SER A 403 13.03 -13.57 -5.03
CA SER A 403 13.13 -14.23 -6.35
C SER A 403 14.28 -13.68 -7.20
N ARG A 404 14.76 -12.47 -6.88
CA ARG A 404 15.72 -11.68 -7.67
C ARG A 404 15.24 -11.36 -9.09
N LYS A 405 13.95 -11.59 -9.38
CA LYS A 405 13.32 -11.28 -10.66
C LYS A 405 12.62 -9.93 -10.55
N TYR A 406 12.99 -9.01 -11.42
CA TYR A 406 12.23 -7.77 -11.65
C TYR A 406 10.95 -8.10 -12.42
N VAL A 407 9.80 -7.60 -11.97
CA VAL A 407 8.47 -8.05 -12.44
C VAL A 407 7.50 -6.94 -12.81
N GLU A 408 7.78 -5.68 -12.45
CA GLU A 408 6.81 -4.58 -12.63
C GLU A 408 6.42 -4.40 -14.11
N GLU A 409 7.41 -4.36 -15.02
CA GLU A 409 7.18 -4.26 -16.47
C GLU A 409 6.34 -5.43 -17.01
N SER A 410 6.63 -6.66 -16.56
CA SER A 410 5.90 -7.84 -17.00
C SER A 410 4.43 -7.79 -16.57
N TYR A 411 4.13 -7.24 -15.39
CA TYR A 411 2.74 -7.08 -14.94
C TYR A 411 1.95 -6.06 -15.77
N GLU A 412 2.56 -4.94 -16.15
CA GLU A 412 1.92 -3.96 -17.04
C GLU A 412 1.58 -4.58 -18.40
N VAL A 413 2.50 -5.40 -18.94
CA VAL A 413 2.25 -6.12 -20.20
C VAL A 413 1.15 -7.17 -20.04
N LEU A 414 1.16 -7.96 -18.97
CA LEU A 414 0.11 -8.96 -18.69
C LEU A 414 -1.27 -8.31 -18.56
N ASP A 415 -1.36 -7.18 -17.86
CA ASP A 415 -2.61 -6.44 -17.70
C ASP A 415 -3.11 -5.90 -19.05
N ALA A 416 -2.22 -5.33 -19.86
CA ALA A 416 -2.55 -4.87 -21.21
C ALA A 416 -3.01 -6.04 -22.11
N MET A 417 -2.36 -7.20 -22.04
CA MET A 417 -2.71 -8.38 -22.84
C MET A 417 -4.13 -8.89 -22.54
N ARG A 418 -4.60 -8.84 -21.28
CA ARG A 418 -5.97 -9.23 -20.92
C ARG A 418 -7.04 -8.30 -21.50
N GLN A 419 -6.66 -7.06 -21.83
CA GLN A 419 -7.57 -6.05 -22.35
C GLN A 419 -7.65 -6.04 -23.89
N ILE A 420 -6.83 -6.84 -24.58
CA ILE A 420 -6.84 -6.92 -26.04
C ILE A 420 -8.10 -7.65 -26.51
N ASP A 421 -8.88 -6.99 -27.36
CA ASP A 421 -9.96 -7.65 -28.10
C ASP A 421 -9.35 -8.61 -29.13
N THR A 422 -9.60 -9.91 -28.95
CA THR A 422 -9.15 -10.98 -29.85
C THR A 422 -9.60 -10.79 -31.30
N ASN A 423 -10.66 -10.02 -31.55
CA ASN A 423 -11.17 -9.72 -32.90
C ASN A 423 -10.42 -8.59 -33.60
N ILE A 424 -9.65 -7.78 -32.86
CA ILE A 424 -9.03 -6.53 -33.35
C ILE A 424 -7.51 -6.55 -33.11
N LEU A 425 -6.91 -7.73 -32.92
CA LEU A 425 -5.46 -7.83 -32.74
C LEU A 425 -4.74 -7.21 -33.96
N PRO A 426 -4.02 -6.09 -33.81
CA PRO A 426 -3.27 -5.52 -34.91
C PRO A 426 -2.20 -6.51 -35.36
N LEU A 427 -1.88 -6.50 -36.65
CA LEU A 427 -0.86 -7.37 -37.25
C LEU A 427 -1.18 -8.88 -37.13
N VAL A 428 -2.46 -9.26 -37.00
CA VAL A 428 -2.88 -10.69 -36.99
C VAL A 428 -2.30 -11.51 -38.17
N LEU A 429 -2.13 -10.88 -39.33
CA LEU A 429 -1.53 -11.49 -40.53
C LEU A 429 -0.05 -11.89 -40.34
N HIS A 430 0.60 -11.37 -39.31
CA HIS A 430 2.00 -11.66 -38.96
C HIS A 430 2.13 -12.66 -37.81
N VAL A 431 1.02 -13.16 -37.26
CA VAL A 431 1.04 -14.20 -36.23
C VAL A 431 1.50 -15.51 -36.85
N VAL A 432 2.61 -16.06 -36.35
CA VAL A 432 3.17 -17.35 -36.79
C VAL A 432 2.74 -18.43 -35.81
N TYR A 433 2.21 -19.53 -36.33
CA TYR A 433 1.83 -20.69 -35.55
C TYR A 433 2.79 -21.84 -35.82
N GLN A 434 3.27 -22.49 -34.76
CA GLN A 434 4.03 -23.72 -34.88
C GLN A 434 3.05 -24.88 -35.06
N VAL A 435 3.14 -25.60 -36.18
CA VAL A 435 2.35 -26.81 -36.41
C VAL A 435 3.26 -28.00 -36.13
N ALA A 436 2.94 -28.76 -35.08
CA ALA A 436 3.64 -30.02 -34.82
C ALA A 436 3.23 -31.05 -35.88
N GLU A 437 4.09 -31.29 -36.87
CA GLU A 437 3.94 -32.47 -37.72
C GLU A 437 4.24 -33.71 -36.87
N ASN A 438 3.19 -34.41 -36.41
CA ASN A 438 3.30 -35.76 -35.87
C ASN A 438 3.72 -36.72 -37.00
N LYS A 439 4.99 -36.71 -37.38
CA LYS A 439 5.57 -37.78 -38.17
C LYS A 439 5.73 -38.99 -37.26
N HIS A 440 4.74 -39.87 -37.29
CA HIS A 440 4.96 -41.27 -36.99
C HIS A 440 6.05 -41.79 -37.94
N PHE A 441 7.29 -41.84 -37.45
CA PHE A 441 8.29 -42.71 -38.05
C PHE A 441 7.82 -44.14 -37.76
N GLN A 442 7.42 -44.82 -38.84
CA GLN A 442 6.97 -46.21 -38.85
C GLN A 442 8.03 -47.17 -38.34
#